data_AF-A0A960UQF0-F1
#
_entry.id   AF-A0A960UQF0-F1
#
_cell.length_a   1.000
_cell.length_b   1.000
_cell.length_c   1.000
_cell.angle_alpha   90.00
_cell.angle_beta   90.00
_cell.angle_gamma   90.00
#
_symmetry.space_group_name_H-M   'P 1'
#
loop_
_entity.id
_entity.type
_entity.pdbx_description
1 polymer ?
#
loop_
_entity_poly.entity_id
_entity_poly.type
_entity_poly.pdbx_seq_one_letter_code
_entity_poly.pdbx_strand_id
1 'polypeptide(L)'
;MIDTAKAMRKHQNSNAPIALILFLEVLCVGLGSSLLPASIWLRVPFALLAIPPTMWLYFHRRSTFVPTLFFTLQSLLWPWMDLALHSMVLPLQQLYFLPAIVLYLILVMRVPGLREEVHWLRIGSFDRLTYYLMALIVLMSAGALAVWALFIAGDLSRFEKFVPLWPLWLLALYGILFPVVNALLEEFISRAVLYDGFQSLWNRPAAKILLQAAVFALWHYQGFPGGVIGVGMVFVWSIFLGILRHRSDGMGAPLVAHFFADLTIAILQFVILILPSRHWL
;
A
#
# COMPACT_ATOMS: atom_id res chain seq x y z
N MET A 1 -3.03 -3.35 -42.94
CA MET A 1 -3.49 -2.88 -41.61
C MET A 1 -4.25 -3.94 -40.80
N ILE A 2 -4.96 -4.90 -41.42
CA ILE A 2 -5.71 -5.94 -40.68
C ILE A 2 -4.77 -6.97 -40.01
N ASP A 3 -3.63 -7.29 -40.61
CA ASP A 3 -2.69 -8.27 -40.04
C ASP A 3 -1.92 -7.77 -38.82
N THR A 4 -1.65 -6.46 -38.72
CA THR A 4 -0.98 -5.85 -37.56
C THR A 4 -1.86 -5.87 -36.32
N ALA A 5 -3.17 -5.62 -36.46
CA ALA A 5 -4.13 -5.70 -35.35
C ALA A 5 -4.33 -7.15 -34.85
N LYS A 6 -4.26 -8.13 -35.76
CA LYS A 6 -4.35 -9.57 -35.42
C LYS A 6 -3.07 -10.06 -34.71
N ALA A 7 -1.90 -9.60 -35.13
CA ALA A 7 -0.62 -9.89 -34.47
C ALA A 7 -0.55 -9.26 -33.06
N MET A 8 -1.03 -8.02 -32.88
CA MET A 8 -1.12 -7.40 -31.56
C MET A 8 -2.10 -8.12 -30.62
N ARG A 9 -3.23 -8.63 -31.12
CA ARG A 9 -4.15 -9.47 -30.31
C ARG A 9 -3.56 -10.82 -29.92
N LYS A 10 -2.77 -11.46 -30.79
CA LYS A 10 -2.16 -12.77 -30.48
C LYS A 10 -1.12 -12.67 -29.36
N HIS A 11 -0.45 -11.53 -29.21
CA HIS A 11 0.49 -11.29 -28.11
C HIS A 11 -0.17 -10.98 -26.75
N GLN A 12 -1.45 -10.56 -26.73
CA GLN A 12 -2.18 -10.27 -25.49
C GLN A 12 -2.68 -11.52 -24.74
N ASN A 13 -2.79 -12.67 -25.42
CA ASN A 13 -3.38 -13.89 -24.82
C ASN A 13 -2.39 -14.75 -24.00
N SER A 14 -1.10 -14.39 -23.89
CA SER A 14 -0.10 -15.19 -23.14
C SER A 14 0.24 -14.67 -21.74
N ASN A 15 -0.52 -13.70 -21.20
CA ASN A 15 -0.19 -13.07 -19.91
C ASN A 15 -0.65 -13.85 -18.67
N ALA A 16 -1.38 -14.96 -18.82
CA ALA A 16 -1.91 -15.71 -17.67
C ALA A 16 -0.83 -16.24 -16.70
N PRO A 17 0.29 -16.85 -17.16
CA PRO A 17 1.36 -17.28 -16.25
C PRO A 17 2.02 -16.11 -15.52
N ILE A 18 2.20 -14.98 -16.20
CA ILE A 18 2.81 -13.76 -15.65
C ILE A 18 1.92 -13.15 -14.58
N ALA A 19 0.61 -13.06 -14.86
CA ALA A 19 -0.37 -12.58 -13.90
C ALA A 19 -0.45 -13.47 -12.65
N LEU A 20 -0.36 -14.80 -12.84
CA LEU A 20 -0.31 -15.75 -11.73
C LEU A 20 0.96 -15.56 -10.89
N ILE A 21 2.13 -15.38 -11.51
CA ILE A 21 3.40 -15.12 -10.79
C ILE A 21 3.28 -13.86 -9.93
N LEU A 22 2.89 -12.72 -10.53
CA LEU A 22 2.76 -11.46 -9.80
C LEU A 22 1.75 -11.59 -8.66
N PHE A 23 0.60 -12.23 -8.93
CA PHE A 23 -0.43 -12.45 -7.93
C PHE A 23 0.07 -13.32 -6.77
N LEU A 24 0.77 -14.42 -7.08
CA LEU A 24 1.38 -15.28 -6.07
C LEU A 24 2.42 -14.53 -5.26
N GLU A 25 3.31 -13.73 -5.86
CA GLU A 25 4.29 -12.93 -5.12
C GLU A 25 3.63 -11.89 -4.19
N VAL A 26 2.58 -11.21 -4.66
CA VAL A 26 1.80 -10.25 -3.85
C VAL A 26 1.10 -10.96 -2.70
N LEU A 27 0.49 -12.12 -2.96
CA LEU A 27 -0.10 -12.95 -1.91
C LEU A 27 0.97 -13.48 -0.96
N CYS A 28 2.13 -13.89 -1.46
CA CYS A 28 3.24 -14.37 -0.64
C CYS A 28 3.70 -13.28 0.32
N VAL A 29 3.94 -12.06 -0.15
CA VAL A 29 4.32 -10.93 0.72
C VAL A 29 3.22 -10.58 1.71
N GLY A 30 1.98 -10.47 1.23
CA GLY A 30 0.85 -9.96 2.01
C GLY A 30 0.20 -10.95 2.97
N LEU A 31 -0.01 -12.19 2.51
CA LEU A 31 -0.55 -13.27 3.33
C LEU A 31 0.55 -13.95 4.14
N GLY A 32 1.76 -14.06 3.60
CA GLY A 32 2.90 -14.55 4.38
C GLY A 32 3.04 -13.76 5.66
N SER A 33 3.01 -12.41 5.58
CA SER A 33 3.16 -11.52 6.74
C SER A 33 2.10 -11.65 7.81
N SER A 34 0.90 -12.07 7.44
CA SER A 34 -0.24 -12.15 8.35
C SER A 34 -0.55 -13.58 8.82
N LEU A 35 -0.16 -14.60 8.05
CA LEU A 35 -0.53 -16.01 8.31
C LEU A 35 0.63 -16.89 8.77
N LEU A 36 1.88 -16.58 8.39
CA LEU A 36 3.00 -17.42 8.78
C LEU A 36 3.43 -17.10 10.23
N PRO A 37 3.72 -18.15 11.04
CA PRO A 37 4.31 -17.95 12.36
C PRO A 37 5.53 -17.04 12.29
N ALA A 38 5.81 -16.31 13.37
CA ALA A 38 6.94 -15.38 13.45
C ALA A 38 8.33 -16.04 13.36
N SER A 39 8.42 -17.35 13.12
CA SER A 39 9.70 -18.04 13.02
C SER A 39 10.43 -17.65 11.73
N ILE A 40 11.60 -17.02 11.92
CA ILE A 40 12.54 -16.66 10.84
C ILE A 40 12.83 -17.85 9.91
N TRP A 41 12.88 -19.06 10.46
CA TRP A 41 13.18 -20.30 9.74
C TRP A 41 12.12 -20.68 8.68
N LEU A 42 10.86 -20.28 8.85
CA LEU A 42 9.83 -20.50 7.83
C LEU A 42 9.80 -19.38 6.79
N ARG A 43 10.19 -18.16 7.17
CA ARG A 43 10.15 -16.98 6.29
C ARG A 43 11.28 -16.98 5.27
N VAL A 44 12.49 -17.42 5.63
CA VAL A 44 13.65 -17.42 4.72
C VAL A 44 13.44 -18.30 3.49
N PRO A 45 13.06 -19.59 3.61
CA PRO A 45 12.81 -20.43 2.43
C PRO A 45 11.74 -19.84 1.50
N PHE A 46 10.68 -19.28 2.09
CA PHE A 46 9.60 -18.66 1.34
C PHE A 46 10.05 -17.42 0.56
N ALA A 47 10.90 -16.58 1.17
CA ALA A 47 11.51 -15.45 0.49
C ALA A 47 12.43 -15.87 -0.67
N LEU A 48 13.18 -16.95 -0.51
CA LEU A 48 14.06 -17.48 -1.56
C LEU A 48 13.25 -18.02 -2.76
N LEU A 49 12.04 -18.54 -2.55
CA LEU A 49 11.16 -19.00 -3.63
C LEU A 49 10.68 -17.88 -4.56
N ALA A 50 10.73 -16.62 -4.14
CA ALA A 50 10.40 -15.47 -4.99
C ALA A 50 11.51 -15.13 -6.01
N ILE A 51 12.76 -15.55 -5.77
CA ILE A 51 13.90 -15.19 -6.63
C ILE A 51 13.77 -15.78 -8.05
N PRO A 52 13.55 -17.10 -8.24
CA PRO A 52 13.47 -17.67 -9.59
C PRO A 52 12.38 -17.04 -10.49
N PRO A 53 11.12 -16.84 -10.06
CA PRO A 53 10.11 -16.22 -10.90
C PRO A 53 10.41 -14.75 -11.20
N THR A 54 10.93 -13.99 -10.23
CA THR A 54 11.41 -12.62 -10.43
C THR A 54 12.52 -12.58 -11.49
N MET A 55 13.52 -13.45 -11.40
CA MET A 55 14.61 -13.51 -12.39
C MET A 55 14.11 -13.93 -13.77
N TRP A 56 13.14 -14.84 -13.84
CA TRP A 56 12.51 -15.19 -15.12
C TRP A 56 11.81 -13.97 -15.76
N LEU A 57 11.11 -13.16 -14.97
CA LEU A 57 10.48 -11.91 -15.44
C LEU A 57 11.53 -10.90 -15.94
N TYR A 58 12.69 -10.80 -15.30
CA TYR A 58 13.76 -9.90 -15.76
C TYR A 58 14.15 -10.16 -17.23
N PHE A 59 14.25 -11.43 -17.62
CA PHE A 59 14.65 -11.84 -18.97
C PHE A 59 13.50 -11.80 -19.99
N HIS A 60 12.25 -11.96 -19.56
CA HIS A 60 11.11 -12.13 -20.49
C HIS A 60 10.13 -10.93 -20.52
N ARG A 61 10.02 -10.16 -19.43
CA ARG A 61 9.01 -9.12 -19.20
C ARG A 61 9.50 -8.05 -18.20
N ARG A 62 10.38 -7.16 -18.64
CA ARG A 62 10.96 -6.09 -17.79
C ARG A 62 9.92 -5.20 -17.12
N SER A 63 8.84 -4.85 -17.81
CA SER A 63 7.74 -4.02 -17.27
C SER A 63 7.05 -4.64 -16.05
N THR A 64 6.94 -5.98 -15.99
CA THR A 64 6.40 -6.69 -14.83
C THR A 64 7.47 -7.02 -13.79
N PHE A 65 8.72 -7.22 -14.22
CA PHE A 65 9.86 -7.43 -13.32
C PHE A 65 10.02 -6.29 -12.30
N VAL A 66 9.90 -5.04 -12.74
CA VAL A 66 10.10 -3.86 -11.88
C VAL A 66 9.18 -3.89 -10.65
N PRO A 67 7.84 -4.01 -10.77
CA PRO A 67 6.99 -4.10 -9.59
C PRO A 67 7.21 -5.37 -8.76
N THR A 68 7.49 -6.51 -9.40
CA THR A 68 7.85 -7.76 -8.72
C THR A 68 9.14 -7.63 -7.88
N LEU A 69 10.14 -6.89 -8.38
CA LEU A 69 11.42 -6.70 -7.70
C LEU A 69 11.21 -6.13 -6.29
N PHE A 70 10.28 -5.18 -6.11
CA PHE A 70 9.95 -4.65 -4.79
C PHE A 70 9.47 -5.76 -3.83
N PHE A 71 8.54 -6.61 -4.26
CA PHE A 71 7.98 -7.69 -3.44
C PHE A 71 9.04 -8.75 -3.09
N THR A 72 9.96 -9.03 -4.00
CA THR A 72 11.08 -9.94 -3.74
C THR A 72 12.06 -9.35 -2.73
N LEU A 73 12.43 -8.08 -2.87
CA LEU A 73 13.25 -7.39 -1.88
C LEU A 73 12.56 -7.34 -0.51
N GLN A 74 11.27 -7.04 -0.48
CA GLN A 74 10.49 -7.03 0.76
C GLN A 74 10.49 -8.42 1.41
N SER A 75 10.27 -9.48 0.63
CA SER A 75 10.29 -10.86 1.13
C SER A 75 11.63 -11.22 1.74
N LEU A 76 12.74 -10.84 1.09
CA LEU A 76 14.10 -11.14 1.56
C LEU A 76 14.48 -10.37 2.82
N LEU A 77 14.04 -9.11 2.93
CA LEU A 77 14.35 -8.25 4.07
C LEU A 77 13.43 -8.49 5.27
N TRP A 78 12.23 -9.02 5.04
CA TRP A 78 11.22 -9.24 6.07
C TRP A 78 11.75 -9.86 7.37
N PRO A 79 12.46 -11.00 7.36
CA PRO A 79 12.79 -11.69 8.61
C PRO A 79 13.68 -10.83 9.53
N TRP A 80 14.46 -9.92 8.95
CA TRP A 80 15.35 -9.01 9.65
C TRP A 80 14.63 -7.76 10.14
N MET A 81 13.66 -7.27 9.39
CA MET A 81 12.91 -6.06 9.73
C MET A 81 12.00 -6.25 10.93
N ASP A 82 11.43 -7.44 11.10
CA ASP A 82 10.63 -7.77 12.27
C ASP A 82 11.46 -7.61 13.56
N LEU A 83 12.69 -8.14 13.56
CA LEU A 83 13.61 -8.00 14.68
C LEU A 83 13.99 -6.53 14.96
N ALA A 84 14.24 -5.75 13.90
CA ALA A 84 14.61 -4.34 14.03
C ALA A 84 13.47 -3.49 14.62
N LEU A 85 12.23 -3.68 14.15
CA LEU A 85 11.09 -2.87 14.60
C LEU A 85 10.74 -3.08 16.06
N HIS A 86 10.90 -4.29 16.60
CA HIS A 86 10.69 -4.57 18.02
C HIS A 86 11.64 -3.77 18.94
N SER A 87 12.73 -3.23 18.39
CA SER A 87 13.69 -2.39 19.13
C SER A 87 13.52 -0.88 18.90
N MET A 88 12.61 -0.47 18.03
CA MET A 88 12.38 0.96 17.76
C MET A 88 11.53 1.62 18.84
N VAL A 89 11.90 2.84 19.22
CA VAL A 89 11.12 3.66 20.15
C VAL A 89 9.79 4.08 19.53
N LEU A 90 9.78 4.48 18.25
CA LEU A 90 8.57 4.88 17.56
C LEU A 90 7.92 3.67 16.85
N PRO A 91 6.72 3.20 17.24
CA PRO A 91 6.08 2.04 16.65
C PRO A 91 5.35 2.41 15.35
N LEU A 92 6.07 3.03 14.40
CA LEU A 92 5.57 3.27 13.05
C LEU A 92 5.71 1.98 12.25
N GLN A 93 4.68 1.13 12.29
CA GLN A 93 4.69 -0.19 11.66
C GLN A 93 5.03 -0.14 10.17
N GLN A 94 4.74 0.96 9.49
CA GLN A 94 5.00 1.16 8.07
C GLN A 94 6.50 1.26 7.76
N LEU A 95 7.34 1.66 8.73
CA LEU A 95 8.80 1.69 8.55
C LEU A 95 9.39 0.31 8.20
N TYR A 96 8.64 -0.76 8.47
CA TYR A 96 8.88 -2.11 7.99
C TYR A 96 9.20 -2.20 6.49
N PHE A 97 8.54 -1.39 5.66
CA PHE A 97 8.74 -1.40 4.21
C PHE A 97 9.92 -0.54 3.75
N LEU A 98 10.40 0.37 4.62
CA LEU A 98 11.34 1.42 4.22
C LEU A 98 12.64 0.86 3.62
N PRO A 99 13.30 -0.18 4.19
CA PRO A 99 14.54 -0.69 3.61
C PRO A 99 14.35 -1.34 2.24
N ALA A 100 13.24 -2.03 2.01
CA ALA A 100 12.90 -2.58 0.70
C ALA A 100 12.63 -1.47 -0.32
N ILE A 101 11.90 -0.42 0.09
CA ILE A 101 11.65 0.76 -0.74
C ILE A 101 12.98 1.43 -1.11
N VAL A 102 13.84 1.69 -0.14
CA VAL A 102 15.15 2.34 -0.37
C VAL A 102 16.00 1.52 -1.33
N LEU A 103 16.14 0.21 -1.11
CA LEU A 103 16.93 -0.65 -1.97
C LEU A 103 16.33 -0.75 -3.39
N TYR A 104 15.01 -0.88 -3.49
CA TYR A 104 14.29 -0.86 -4.76
C TYR A 104 14.55 0.45 -5.53
N LEU A 105 14.42 1.60 -4.86
CA LEU A 105 14.67 2.92 -5.45
C LEU A 105 16.12 3.04 -5.92
N ILE A 106 17.10 2.58 -5.13
CA ILE A 106 18.51 2.57 -5.53
C ILE A 106 18.69 1.77 -6.82
N LEU A 107 18.15 0.55 -6.90
CA LEU A 107 18.28 -0.31 -8.08
C LEU A 107 17.62 0.30 -9.31
N VAL A 108 16.37 0.76 -9.19
CA VAL A 108 15.63 1.42 -10.28
C VAL A 108 16.37 2.66 -10.78
N MET A 109 16.89 3.49 -9.87
CA MET A 109 17.56 4.74 -10.25
C MET A 109 18.96 4.52 -10.83
N ARG A 110 19.64 3.43 -10.45
CA ARG A 110 21.00 3.12 -10.92
C ARG A 110 21.03 2.30 -12.20
N VAL A 111 19.96 1.58 -12.54
CA VAL A 111 19.88 0.74 -13.75
C VAL A 111 18.95 1.42 -14.77
N PRO A 112 19.48 2.05 -15.84
CA PRO A 112 18.67 2.83 -16.78
C PRO A 112 17.48 2.07 -17.36
N GLY A 113 17.68 0.78 -17.70
CA GLY A 113 16.62 -0.06 -18.25
C GLY A 113 15.48 -0.39 -17.28
N LEU A 114 15.66 -0.21 -15.96
CA LEU A 114 14.56 -0.32 -14.98
C LEU A 114 13.84 1.01 -14.78
N ARG A 115 14.58 2.12 -14.84
CA ARG A 115 14.02 3.46 -14.71
C ARG A 115 13.02 3.79 -15.80
N GLU A 116 13.28 3.33 -17.02
CA GLU A 116 12.40 3.56 -18.18
C GLU A 116 11.00 2.93 -18.02
N GLU A 117 10.90 1.89 -17.20
CA GLU A 117 9.65 1.16 -16.91
C GLU A 117 8.85 1.79 -15.75
N VAL A 118 9.38 2.81 -15.08
CA VAL A 118 8.72 3.48 -13.95
C VAL A 118 7.96 4.71 -14.41
N HIS A 119 6.65 4.73 -14.13
CA HIS A 119 5.76 5.83 -14.51
C HIS A 119 5.19 6.60 -13.31
N TRP A 120 5.39 6.09 -12.09
CA TRP A 120 4.84 6.66 -10.86
C TRP A 120 5.66 7.80 -10.23
N LEU A 121 6.85 8.12 -10.74
CA LEU A 121 7.67 9.24 -10.24
C LEU A 121 7.10 10.64 -10.55
N ARG A 122 5.91 10.72 -11.16
CA ARG A 122 5.26 11.97 -11.55
C ARG A 122 4.31 12.45 -10.47
N ILE A 123 4.32 13.77 -10.24
CA ILE A 123 3.35 14.44 -9.36
C ILE A 123 1.93 14.36 -9.94
N GLY A 124 1.80 14.51 -11.25
CA GLY A 124 0.51 14.49 -11.97
C GLY A 124 -0.11 15.88 -12.11
N SER A 125 -1.34 15.93 -12.63
CA SER A 125 -2.11 17.16 -12.87
C SER A 125 -3.08 17.47 -11.73
N PHE A 126 -3.15 18.76 -11.38
CA PHE A 126 -4.06 19.31 -10.38
C PHE A 126 -5.04 20.28 -11.04
N ASP A 127 -5.97 19.74 -11.84
CA ASP A 127 -7.07 20.52 -12.38
C ASP A 127 -8.16 20.76 -11.30
N ARG A 128 -9.12 21.65 -11.61
CA ARG A 128 -10.22 21.96 -10.68
C ARG A 128 -10.99 20.72 -10.25
N LEU A 129 -11.23 19.78 -11.17
CA LEU A 129 -11.98 18.56 -10.88
C LEU A 129 -11.18 17.62 -9.97
N THR A 130 -9.86 17.52 -10.13
CA THR A 130 -8.98 16.79 -9.22
C THR A 130 -9.07 17.37 -7.80
N TYR A 131 -9.03 18.69 -7.64
CA TYR A 131 -9.24 19.32 -6.32
C TYR A 131 -10.61 19.01 -5.72
N TYR A 132 -11.68 19.09 -6.52
CA TYR A 132 -13.03 18.74 -6.04
C TYR A 132 -13.13 17.28 -5.62
N LEU A 133 -12.56 16.35 -6.41
CA LEU A 133 -12.54 14.93 -6.07
C LEU A 133 -11.73 14.66 -4.80
N MET A 134 -10.58 15.30 -4.64
CA MET A 134 -9.78 15.18 -3.42
C MET A 134 -10.56 15.67 -2.19
N ALA A 135 -11.17 16.85 -2.26
CA ALA A 135 -11.97 17.38 -1.16
C ALA A 135 -13.14 16.47 -0.82
N LEU A 136 -13.86 15.98 -1.83
CA LEU A 136 -14.98 15.04 -1.66
C LEU A 136 -14.51 13.74 -1.00
N ILE A 137 -13.40 13.15 -1.48
CA ILE A 137 -12.84 11.92 -0.91
C ILE A 137 -12.45 12.13 0.55
N VAL A 138 -11.76 13.23 0.88
CA VAL A 138 -11.35 13.54 2.26
C VAL A 138 -12.57 13.67 3.18
N LEU A 139 -13.59 14.43 2.76
CA LEU A 139 -14.81 14.63 3.57
C LEU A 139 -15.59 13.34 3.76
N MET A 140 -15.77 12.55 2.69
CA MET A 140 -16.46 11.26 2.77
C MET A 140 -15.69 10.26 3.63
N SER A 141 -14.36 10.18 3.48
CA SER A 141 -13.51 9.33 4.31
C SER A 141 -13.59 9.71 5.77
N ALA A 142 -13.48 11.00 6.09
CA ALA A 142 -13.57 11.47 7.46
C ALA A 142 -14.93 11.14 8.10
N GLY A 143 -16.02 11.40 7.37
CA GLY A 143 -17.37 11.06 7.81
C GLY A 143 -17.57 9.55 7.99
N ALA A 144 -17.13 8.74 7.03
CA ALA A 144 -17.26 7.29 7.11
C ALA A 144 -16.43 6.70 8.25
N LEU A 145 -15.21 7.19 8.48
CA LEU A 145 -14.36 6.78 9.60
C LEU A 145 -14.99 7.15 10.95
N ALA A 146 -15.54 8.37 11.08
CA ALA A 146 -16.21 8.80 12.30
C ALA A 146 -17.46 7.93 12.59
N VAL A 147 -18.30 7.70 11.57
CA VAL A 147 -19.47 6.82 11.71
C VAL A 147 -19.06 5.41 12.11
N TRP A 148 -18.04 4.86 11.46
CA TRP A 148 -17.54 3.52 11.79
C TRP A 148 -17.02 3.45 13.22
N ALA A 149 -16.17 4.40 13.63
CA ALA A 149 -15.55 4.40 14.96
C ALA A 149 -16.58 4.57 16.08
N LEU A 150 -17.59 5.43 15.89
CA LEU A 150 -18.56 5.77 16.93
C LEU A 150 -19.74 4.80 17.02
N PHE A 151 -20.14 4.16 15.90
CA PHE A 151 -21.38 3.39 15.86
C PHE A 151 -21.22 1.94 15.41
N ILE A 152 -20.11 1.58 14.75
CA ILE A 152 -19.97 0.26 14.11
C ILE A 152 -18.86 -0.59 14.74
N ALA A 153 -17.75 0.03 15.15
CA ALA A 153 -16.56 -0.69 15.60
C ALA A 153 -16.82 -1.53 16.87
N GLY A 154 -17.81 -1.15 17.68
CA GLY A 154 -18.20 -1.84 18.91
C GLY A 154 -17.17 -1.67 20.02
N ASP A 155 -16.02 -2.34 19.89
CA ASP A 155 -14.89 -2.27 20.81
C ASP A 155 -13.62 -1.84 20.05
N LEU A 156 -13.06 -0.71 20.50
CA LEU A 156 -11.82 -0.14 19.95
C LEU A 156 -10.58 -0.49 20.80
N SER A 157 -10.71 -1.25 21.89
CA SER A 157 -9.61 -1.63 22.79
C SER A 157 -8.44 -2.30 22.06
N ARG A 158 -8.74 -3.09 21.01
CA ARG A 158 -7.72 -3.73 20.16
C ARG A 158 -6.78 -2.74 19.46
N PHE A 159 -7.16 -1.46 19.38
CA PHE A 159 -6.35 -0.40 18.80
C PHE A 159 -5.55 0.40 19.84
N GLU A 160 -5.79 0.22 21.13
CA GLU A 160 -5.05 0.90 22.20
C GLU A 160 -3.55 0.58 22.13
N LYS A 161 -3.19 -0.64 21.71
CA LYS A 161 -1.79 -1.04 21.50
C LYS A 161 -1.04 -0.21 20.46
N PHE A 162 -1.75 0.50 19.56
CA PHE A 162 -1.12 1.39 18.59
C PHE A 162 -0.81 2.77 19.18
N VAL A 163 -1.38 3.09 20.34
CA VAL A 163 -1.20 4.37 21.01
C VAL A 163 -0.25 4.20 22.20
N PRO A 164 1.01 4.63 22.08
CA PRO A 164 1.97 4.49 23.17
C PRO A 164 1.62 5.39 24.36
N LEU A 165 1.97 4.94 25.57
CA LEU A 165 1.82 5.71 26.80
C LEU A 165 2.89 6.81 26.92
N TRP A 166 2.83 7.81 26.04
CA TRP A 166 3.79 8.91 25.97
C TRP A 166 3.25 10.24 26.49
N PRO A 167 4.12 11.18 26.86
CA PRO A 167 3.70 12.55 27.13
C PRO A 167 3.01 13.17 25.93
N LEU A 168 2.09 14.12 26.19
CA LEU A 168 1.19 14.69 25.19
C LEU A 168 1.92 15.26 23.95
N TRP A 169 3.07 15.91 24.14
CA TRP A 169 3.83 16.50 23.04
C TRP A 169 4.40 15.44 22.09
N LEU A 170 4.78 14.25 22.59
CA LEU A 170 5.21 13.14 21.74
C LEU A 170 4.04 12.51 20.99
N LEU A 171 2.86 12.45 21.60
CA LEU A 171 1.64 12.01 20.91
C LEU A 171 1.22 12.99 19.81
N ALA A 172 1.34 14.30 20.05
CA ALA A 172 1.09 15.31 19.03
C ALA A 172 2.08 15.18 17.87
N LEU A 173 3.38 15.00 18.17
CA LEU A 173 4.39 14.74 17.14
C LEU A 173 4.09 13.45 16.36
N TYR A 174 3.73 12.37 17.06
CA TYR A 174 3.32 11.10 16.44
C TYR A 174 2.10 11.28 15.53
N GLY A 175 1.07 11.99 15.98
CA GLY A 175 -0.13 12.27 15.18
C GLY A 175 0.12 13.09 13.92
N ILE A 176 1.24 13.80 13.83
CA ILE A 176 1.69 14.51 12.61
C ILE A 176 2.56 13.60 11.73
N LEU A 177 3.50 12.86 12.33
CA LEU A 177 4.44 12.02 11.58
C LEU A 177 3.76 10.77 11.00
N PHE A 178 2.85 10.15 11.74
CA PHE A 178 2.09 8.98 11.32
C PHE A 178 1.42 9.17 9.96
N PRO A 179 0.54 10.18 9.73
CA PRO A 179 -0.15 10.32 8.45
C PRO A 179 0.79 10.65 7.29
N VAL A 180 1.91 11.34 7.54
CA VAL A 180 2.90 11.63 6.49
C VAL A 180 3.62 10.35 6.07
N VAL A 181 4.15 9.60 7.04
CA VAL A 181 4.92 8.38 6.78
C VAL A 181 4.00 7.28 6.23
N ASN A 182 2.80 7.12 6.79
CA ASN A 182 1.84 6.13 6.35
C ASN A 182 1.43 6.37 4.90
N ALA A 183 0.90 7.57 4.58
CA ALA A 183 0.50 7.90 3.22
C ALA A 183 1.65 7.72 2.21
N LEU A 184 2.87 8.12 2.54
CA LEU A 184 4.03 7.94 1.63
C LEU A 184 4.32 6.47 1.34
N LEU A 185 4.43 5.64 2.38
CA LEU A 185 4.83 4.25 2.23
C LEU A 185 3.70 3.40 1.64
N GLU A 186 2.46 3.62 2.07
CA GLU A 186 1.30 2.89 1.58
C GLU A 186 0.96 3.26 0.13
N GLU A 187 0.98 4.55 -0.24
CA GLU A 187 0.79 4.94 -1.65
C GLU A 187 1.92 4.44 -2.53
N PHE A 188 3.16 4.43 -2.04
CA PHE A 188 4.27 3.84 -2.78
C PHE A 188 4.00 2.36 -3.14
N ILE A 189 3.62 1.55 -2.15
CA ILE A 189 3.38 0.12 -2.39
C ILE A 189 2.15 -0.08 -3.28
N SER A 190 1.09 0.67 -3.02
CA SER A 190 -0.21 0.44 -3.66
C SER A 190 -0.35 1.10 -5.03
N ARG A 191 -0.07 2.40 -5.16
CA ARG A 191 -0.33 3.20 -6.37
C ARG A 191 0.90 3.39 -7.24
N ALA A 192 2.10 3.22 -6.69
CA ALA A 192 3.32 3.16 -7.49
C ALA A 192 3.64 1.72 -7.91
N VAL A 193 3.77 0.77 -6.97
CA VAL A 193 4.21 -0.60 -7.30
C VAL A 193 3.05 -1.48 -7.80
N LEU A 194 2.01 -1.73 -6.99
CA LEU A 194 0.92 -2.66 -7.37
C LEU A 194 0.16 -2.17 -8.61
N TYR A 195 -0.21 -0.89 -8.64
CA TYR A 195 -0.97 -0.31 -9.75
C TYR A 195 -0.22 -0.42 -11.08
N ASP A 196 1.07 -0.06 -11.13
CA ASP A 196 1.89 -0.18 -12.34
C ASP A 196 2.13 -1.66 -12.69
N GLY A 197 2.27 -2.54 -11.68
CA GLY A 197 2.27 -3.99 -11.85
C GLY A 197 1.06 -4.50 -12.60
N PHE A 198 -0.14 -4.21 -12.11
CA PHE A 198 -1.38 -4.62 -12.79
C PHE A 198 -1.55 -3.94 -14.16
N GLN A 199 -1.06 -2.71 -14.33
CA GLN A 199 -1.05 -2.03 -15.62
C GLN A 199 -0.17 -2.76 -16.65
N SER A 200 0.99 -3.29 -16.23
CA SER A 200 1.87 -4.06 -17.12
C SER A 200 1.24 -5.37 -17.60
N LEU A 201 0.33 -5.95 -16.80
CA LEU A 201 -0.41 -7.16 -17.15
C LEU A 201 -1.57 -6.88 -18.09
N TRP A 202 -2.35 -5.84 -17.78
CA TRP A 202 -3.58 -5.50 -18.49
C TRP A 202 -3.72 -3.99 -18.69
N ASN A 203 -3.92 -3.58 -19.95
CA ASN A 203 -4.26 -2.19 -20.28
C ASN A 203 -5.76 -1.91 -20.09
N ARG A 204 -6.29 -2.20 -18.88
CA ARG A 204 -7.70 -1.98 -18.51
C ARG A 204 -7.77 -1.18 -17.21
N PRO A 205 -8.14 0.11 -17.24
CA PRO A 205 -8.16 0.97 -16.05
C PRO A 205 -8.95 0.39 -14.88
N ALA A 206 -10.15 -0.13 -15.14
CA ALA A 206 -10.98 -0.74 -14.11
C ALA A 206 -10.30 -1.95 -13.45
N ALA A 207 -9.65 -2.82 -14.22
CA ALA A 207 -9.01 -4.02 -13.67
C ALA A 207 -7.86 -3.67 -12.71
N LYS A 208 -6.95 -2.77 -13.11
CA LYS A 208 -5.84 -2.36 -12.25
C LYS A 208 -6.30 -1.63 -10.98
N ILE A 209 -7.34 -0.80 -11.07
CA ILE A 209 -7.92 -0.11 -9.91
C ILE A 209 -8.55 -1.12 -8.95
N LEU A 210 -9.40 -2.02 -9.45
CA LEU A 210 -10.12 -2.98 -8.62
C LEU A 210 -9.18 -4.00 -7.96
N LEU A 211 -8.18 -4.51 -8.69
CA LEU A 211 -7.23 -5.48 -8.14
C LEU A 211 -6.30 -4.85 -7.10
N GLN A 212 -5.76 -3.66 -7.38
CA GLN A 212 -4.98 -2.91 -6.41
C GLN A 212 -5.81 -2.61 -5.15
N ALA A 213 -7.06 -2.19 -5.33
CA ALA A 213 -7.94 -1.89 -4.22
C ALA A 213 -8.25 -3.12 -3.37
N ALA A 214 -8.48 -4.27 -4.01
CA ALA A 214 -8.73 -5.53 -3.32
C ALA A 214 -7.53 -5.97 -2.47
N VAL A 215 -6.32 -5.98 -3.05
CA VAL A 215 -5.10 -6.34 -2.33
C VAL A 215 -4.87 -5.41 -1.14
N PHE A 216 -4.97 -4.09 -1.37
CA PHE A 216 -4.76 -3.09 -0.34
C PHE A 216 -5.77 -3.23 0.81
N ALA A 217 -7.04 -3.46 0.48
CA ALA A 217 -8.10 -3.65 1.48
C ALA A 217 -7.89 -4.93 2.31
N LEU A 218 -7.44 -6.03 1.70
CA LEU A 218 -7.15 -7.27 2.42
C LEU A 218 -6.01 -7.10 3.43
N TRP A 219 -4.98 -6.32 3.11
CA TRP A 219 -3.90 -5.98 4.05
C TRP A 219 -4.39 -5.17 5.26
N HIS A 220 -5.55 -4.52 5.15
CA HIS A 220 -6.16 -3.74 6.22
C HIS A 220 -7.11 -4.54 7.11
N TYR A 221 -7.21 -5.86 6.96
CA TYR A 221 -8.11 -6.66 7.80
C TYR A 221 -7.84 -6.48 9.31
N GLN A 222 -6.57 -6.34 9.70
CA GLN A 222 -6.16 -6.05 11.08
C GLN A 222 -5.82 -4.58 11.33
N GLY A 223 -5.99 -3.72 10.32
CA GLY A 223 -5.70 -2.29 10.37
C GLY A 223 -6.85 -1.46 10.92
N PHE A 224 -6.76 -0.13 10.76
CA PHE A 224 -7.80 0.82 11.14
C PHE A 224 -8.34 1.51 9.86
N PRO A 225 -9.64 1.37 9.51
CA PRO A 225 -10.67 0.56 10.17
C PRO A 225 -10.44 -0.95 9.91
N GLY A 226 -10.76 -1.77 10.90
CA GLY A 226 -10.45 -3.22 10.87
C GLY A 226 -11.67 -4.13 10.76
N GLY A 227 -11.43 -5.41 10.47
CA GLY A 227 -12.47 -6.42 10.28
C GLY A 227 -13.16 -6.31 8.90
N VAL A 228 -14.18 -7.15 8.67
CA VAL A 228 -14.85 -7.26 7.36
C VAL A 228 -15.42 -5.93 6.87
N ILE A 229 -16.07 -5.17 7.77
CA ILE A 229 -16.61 -3.85 7.43
C ILE A 229 -15.48 -2.86 7.09
N GLY A 230 -14.39 -2.87 7.88
CA GLY A 230 -13.21 -2.07 7.61
C GLY A 230 -12.58 -2.37 6.25
N VAL A 231 -12.44 -3.66 5.89
CA VAL A 231 -11.99 -4.09 4.55
C VAL A 231 -12.91 -3.55 3.46
N GLY A 232 -14.23 -3.62 3.64
CA GLY A 232 -15.19 -3.05 2.68
C GLY A 232 -15.02 -1.53 2.50
N MET A 233 -14.85 -0.80 3.60
CA MET A 233 -14.59 0.65 3.57
C MET A 233 -13.28 0.97 2.87
N VAL A 234 -12.19 0.29 3.24
CA VAL A 234 -10.86 0.48 2.63
C VAL A 234 -10.89 0.12 1.15
N PHE A 235 -11.64 -0.92 0.74
CA PHE A 235 -11.79 -1.28 -0.67
C PHE A 235 -12.42 -0.14 -1.48
N VAL A 236 -13.56 0.38 -1.04
CA VAL A 236 -14.25 1.49 -1.72
C VAL A 236 -13.40 2.74 -1.75
N TRP A 237 -12.79 3.09 -0.61
CA TRP A 237 -11.86 4.22 -0.53
C TRP A 237 -10.65 4.05 -1.46
N SER A 238 -10.10 2.85 -1.52
CA SER A 238 -8.93 2.53 -2.31
C SER A 238 -9.22 2.61 -3.82
N ILE A 239 -10.44 2.27 -4.24
CA ILE A 239 -10.94 2.54 -5.61
C ILE A 239 -10.90 4.04 -5.91
N PHE A 240 -11.39 4.89 -5.01
CA PHE A 240 -11.40 6.34 -5.23
C PHE A 240 -9.98 6.92 -5.37
N LEU A 241 -9.02 6.48 -4.55
CA LEU A 241 -7.63 6.86 -4.73
C LEU A 241 -7.03 6.32 -6.03
N GLY A 242 -7.38 5.10 -6.45
CA GLY A 242 -7.00 4.55 -7.75
C GLY A 242 -7.55 5.36 -8.93
N ILE A 243 -8.78 5.89 -8.80
CA ILE A 243 -9.37 6.83 -9.77
C ILE A 243 -8.60 8.15 -9.78
N LEU A 244 -8.25 8.72 -8.62
CA LEU A 244 -7.42 9.93 -8.54
C LEU A 244 -6.06 9.72 -9.21
N ARG A 245 -5.37 8.61 -8.92
CA ARG A 245 -4.09 8.24 -9.55
C ARG A 245 -4.24 8.14 -11.07
N HIS A 246 -5.30 7.49 -11.54
CA HIS A 246 -5.54 7.34 -12.97
C HIS A 246 -5.82 8.67 -13.67
N ARG A 247 -6.65 9.52 -13.05
CA ARG A 247 -7.07 10.81 -13.60
C ARG A 247 -5.94 11.83 -13.62
N SER A 248 -5.19 11.93 -12.53
CA SER A 248 -4.11 12.91 -12.39
C SER A 248 -2.85 12.49 -13.15
N ASP A 249 -2.73 11.24 -13.58
CA ASP A 249 -1.48 10.66 -14.10
C ASP A 249 -0.28 10.90 -13.16
N GLY A 250 -0.53 10.99 -11.84
CA GLY A 250 0.56 11.06 -10.85
C GLY A 250 0.16 10.69 -9.43
N MET A 251 1.14 10.74 -8.55
CA MET A 251 1.03 10.32 -7.15
C MET A 251 0.62 11.46 -6.21
N GLY A 252 0.73 12.72 -6.63
CA GLY A 252 0.50 13.86 -5.74
C GLY A 252 -0.93 13.92 -5.21
N ALA A 253 -1.93 13.81 -6.09
CA ALA A 253 -3.34 13.86 -5.72
C ALA A 253 -3.75 12.74 -4.74
N PRO A 254 -3.48 11.44 -5.01
CA PRO A 254 -3.82 10.39 -4.07
C PRO A 254 -3.01 10.48 -2.76
N LEU A 255 -1.74 10.90 -2.80
CA LEU A 255 -0.92 11.09 -1.58
C LEU A 255 -1.52 12.13 -0.62
N VAL A 256 -1.92 13.29 -1.16
CA VAL A 256 -2.53 14.35 -0.35
C VAL A 256 -3.88 13.88 0.21
N ALA A 257 -4.71 13.22 -0.60
CA ALA A 257 -5.99 12.69 -0.14
C ALA A 257 -5.82 11.62 0.95
N HIS A 258 -4.82 10.75 0.81
CA HIS A 258 -4.47 9.72 1.79
C HIS A 258 -4.01 10.37 3.11
N PHE A 259 -3.07 11.32 3.06
CA PHE A 259 -2.57 12.04 4.24
C PHE A 259 -3.72 12.60 5.10
N PHE A 260 -4.74 13.22 4.50
CA PHE A 260 -5.87 13.76 5.25
C PHE A 260 -6.81 12.69 5.82
N ALA A 261 -6.94 11.55 5.15
CA ALA A 261 -7.66 10.40 5.72
C ALA A 261 -6.93 9.88 6.97
N ASP A 262 -5.61 9.73 6.91
CA ASP A 262 -4.80 9.28 8.05
C ASP A 262 -4.75 10.30 9.18
N LEU A 263 -4.74 11.60 8.84
CA LEU A 263 -4.85 12.65 9.84
C LEU A 263 -6.18 12.53 10.60
N THR A 264 -7.26 12.17 9.90
CA THR A 264 -8.54 11.89 10.56
C THR A 264 -8.45 10.69 11.48
N ILE A 265 -7.76 9.61 11.06
CA ILE A 265 -7.51 8.45 11.92
C ILE A 265 -6.74 8.87 13.18
N ALA A 266 -5.66 9.65 13.03
CA ALA A 266 -4.87 10.14 14.16
C ALA A 266 -5.70 10.98 15.13
N ILE A 267 -6.56 11.87 14.62
CA ILE A 267 -7.48 12.68 15.42
C ILE A 267 -8.49 11.78 16.16
N LEU A 268 -9.11 10.82 15.48
CA LEU A 268 -10.09 9.91 16.10
C LEU A 268 -9.45 9.08 17.20
N GLN A 269 -8.25 8.54 16.98
CA GLN A 269 -7.52 7.81 18.01
C GLN A 269 -7.19 8.72 19.20
N PHE A 270 -6.75 9.95 18.96
CA PHE A 270 -6.48 10.91 20.01
C PHE A 270 -7.73 11.25 20.83
N VAL A 271 -8.85 11.53 20.17
CA VAL A 271 -10.10 11.95 20.82
C VAL A 271 -10.78 10.78 21.55
N ILE A 272 -10.85 9.61 20.93
CA ILE A 272 -11.63 8.47 21.45
C ILE A 272 -10.81 7.64 22.45
N LEU A 273 -9.52 7.43 22.21
CA LEU A 273 -8.71 6.52 23.02
C LEU A 273 -7.89 7.25 24.10
N ILE A 274 -7.40 8.46 23.81
CA ILE A 274 -6.43 9.14 24.69
C ILE A 274 -7.09 10.08 25.69
N LEU A 275 -8.08 10.88 25.26
CA LEU A 275 -8.74 11.81 26.19
C LEU A 275 -9.49 11.08 27.31
N PRO A 276 -10.31 10.05 27.05
CA PRO A 276 -11.08 9.40 28.11
C PRO A 276 -10.23 8.60 29.11
N SER A 277 -9.13 8.00 28.64
CA SER A 277 -8.23 7.19 29.48
C SER A 277 -7.39 8.02 30.46
N ARG A 278 -7.25 9.34 30.21
CA ARG A 278 -6.44 10.25 31.04
C ARG A 278 -7.21 10.95 32.16
N HIS A 279 -8.51 10.75 32.29
CA HIS A 279 -9.29 11.33 33.40
C HIS A 279 -9.02 10.69 34.79
N TRP A 280 -8.04 9.77 34.89
CA TRP A 280 -7.71 9.03 36.12
C TRP A 280 -6.26 9.22 36.60
N LEU A 281 -5.49 10.14 36.00
CA LEU A 281 -4.13 10.51 36.42
C LEU A 281 -4.08 11.98 36.82
#